data_AF-A0A2N2QWB9-F1
#
_entry.id   AF-A0A2N2QWB9-F1
#
_cell.length_a   1.000
_cell.length_b   1.000
_cell.length_c   1.000
_cell.angle_alpha   90.00
_cell.angle_beta   90.00
_cell.angle_gamma   90.00
#
_symmetry.space_group_name_H-M   'P 1'
#
loop_
_entity.id
_entity.type
_entity.pdbx_description
1 polymer ?
#
loop_
_entity_poly.entity_id
_entity_poly.type
_entity_poly.pdbx_seq_one_letter_code
_entity_poly.pdbx_strand_id
1 'polypeptide(L)'
;MNFELIVNVSRWLWELLANPKFSAVASSLGALISVRVWFSLREIRQKVLFRQRAPEIAEAIKGHASNLSAFLQDFDSSSEAISTEIALALEQLKAAAKKLNGTAKGSVNDAIGAIKSFQKLPEAKPPREKVRHIYTQLLSSATAIELMVADSRLEV
;
A
#
# COMPACT_ATOMS: atom_id res chain seq x y z
N MET A 1 -32.85 -26.44 42.14
CA MET A 1 -32.90 -25.84 40.79
C MET A 1 -34.02 -26.54 40.05
N ASN A 2 -35.14 -25.84 39.80
CA ASN A 2 -36.43 -26.48 39.50
C ASN A 2 -36.44 -27.07 38.09
N PHE A 3 -36.73 -28.37 38.01
CA PHE A 3 -36.83 -29.13 36.76
C PHE A 3 -37.82 -28.47 35.76
N GLU A 4 -38.88 -27.85 36.27
CA GLU A 4 -39.85 -27.11 35.44
C GLU A 4 -39.27 -25.88 34.73
N LEU A 5 -38.28 -25.22 35.34
CA LEU A 5 -37.62 -24.05 34.75
C LEU A 5 -36.77 -24.47 33.55
N ILE A 6 -36.10 -25.63 33.65
CA ILE A 6 -35.33 -26.22 32.55
C ILE A 6 -36.25 -26.63 31.40
N VAL A 7 -37.39 -27.26 31.70
CA VAL A 7 -38.36 -27.71 30.68
C VAL A 7 -39.00 -26.51 29.96
N ASN A 8 -39.33 -25.43 30.67
CA ASN A 8 -39.90 -24.23 30.07
C ASN A 8 -38.88 -23.46 29.21
N VAL A 9 -37.62 -23.36 29.65
CA VAL A 9 -36.54 -22.76 28.85
C VAL A 9 -36.25 -23.59 27.60
N SER A 10 -36.25 -24.92 27.70
CA SER A 10 -36.03 -25.79 26.53
C SER A 10 -37.17 -25.70 25.52
N ARG A 11 -38.44 -25.62 25.97
CA ARG A 11 -39.60 -25.47 25.08
C ARG A 11 -39.58 -24.12 24.36
N TRP A 12 -39.27 -23.03 25.08
CA TRP A 12 -39.13 -21.70 24.50
C TRP A 12 -37.98 -21.63 23.48
N LEU A 13 -36.81 -22.22 23.79
CA LEU A 13 -35.70 -22.33 22.84
C LEU A 13 -36.08 -23.12 21.59
N TRP A 14 -36.82 -24.22 21.75
CA TRP A 14 -37.27 -25.04 20.63
C TRP A 14 -38.25 -24.28 19.73
N GLU A 15 -39.20 -23.52 20.30
CA GLU A 15 -40.11 -22.66 19.54
C GLU A 15 -39.40 -21.49 18.84
N LEU A 16 -38.33 -20.97 19.44
CA LEU A 16 -37.50 -19.93 18.84
C LEU A 16 -36.67 -20.46 17.67
N LEU A 17 -36.10 -21.66 17.81
CA LEU A 17 -35.33 -22.34 16.77
C LEU A 17 -36.21 -22.91 15.64
N ALA A 18 -37.40 -23.42 15.97
CA ALA A 18 -38.35 -23.98 15.01
C ALA A 18 -39.09 -22.89 14.21
N ASN A 19 -39.00 -21.62 14.62
CA ASN A 19 -39.61 -20.52 13.89
C ASN A 19 -38.91 -20.34 12.53
N PRO A 20 -39.62 -20.47 11.39
CA PRO A 20 -39.01 -20.36 10.06
C PRO A 20 -38.40 -18.97 9.81
N LYS A 21 -38.88 -17.94 10.53
CA LYS A 21 -38.31 -16.59 10.54
C LYS A 21 -36.90 -16.56 11.15
N PHE A 22 -36.61 -17.41 12.15
CA PHE A 22 -35.28 -17.51 12.76
C PHE A 22 -34.27 -18.12 11.80
N SER A 23 -34.65 -19.16 11.06
CA SER A 23 -33.83 -19.76 9.99
C SER A 23 -33.46 -18.73 8.90
N ALA A 24 -34.41 -17.89 8.49
CA ALA A 24 -34.16 -16.82 7.53
C ALA A 24 -33.20 -15.74 8.08
N VAL A 25 -33.33 -15.38 9.36
CA VAL A 25 -32.44 -14.41 10.03
C VAL A 25 -31.03 -14.98 10.22
N ALA A 26 -30.91 -16.25 10.64
CA ALA A 26 -29.62 -16.92 10.80
C ALA A 26 -28.87 -17.05 9.47
N SER A 27 -29.57 -17.38 8.39
CA SER A 27 -29.00 -17.44 7.04
C SER A 27 -28.52 -16.07 6.55
N SER A 28 -29.28 -15.01 6.82
CA SER A 28 -28.90 -13.63 6.47
C SER A 28 -27.68 -13.15 7.25
N LEU A 29 -27.63 -13.44 8.56
CA LEU A 29 -26.46 -13.15 9.40
C LEU A 29 -25.22 -13.94 8.94
N GLY A 30 -25.38 -15.23 8.64
CA GLY A 30 -24.31 -16.06 8.10
C GLY A 30 -23.77 -15.52 6.78
N ALA A 31 -24.64 -15.04 5.88
CA ALA A 31 -24.22 -14.40 4.64
C ALA A 31 -23.45 -13.11 4.89
N LEU A 32 -23.90 -12.24 5.80
CA LEU A 32 -23.19 -11.00 6.16
C LEU A 32 -21.81 -11.27 6.76
N ILE A 33 -21.70 -12.25 7.66
CA ILE A 33 -20.42 -12.67 8.24
C ILE A 33 -19.50 -13.21 7.14
N SER A 34 -20.02 -14.03 6.24
CA SER A 34 -19.24 -14.59 5.12
C SER A 34 -18.68 -13.48 4.21
N VAL A 35 -19.52 -12.49 3.87
CA VAL A 35 -19.10 -11.32 3.09
C VAL A 35 -18.02 -10.53 3.84
N ARG A 36 -18.20 -10.28 5.14
CA ARG A 36 -17.22 -9.58 5.98
C ARG A 36 -15.87 -10.30 6.04
N VAL A 37 -15.89 -11.63 6.20
CA VAL A 37 -14.68 -12.48 6.22
C VAL A 37 -13.98 -12.45 4.86
N TRP A 38 -14.74 -12.50 3.76
CA TRP A 38 -14.16 -12.41 2.41
C TRP A 38 -13.43 -11.09 2.16
N PHE A 39 -14.01 -9.96 2.55
CA PHE A 39 -13.33 -8.66 2.48
C PHE A 39 -12.06 -8.63 3.32
N SER A 40 -12.11 -9.19 4.54
CA SER A 40 -10.95 -9.22 5.45
C SER A 40 -9.81 -10.09 4.90
N LEU A 41 -10.14 -11.27 4.34
CA LEU A 41 -9.16 -12.15 3.68
C LEU A 41 -8.54 -11.48 2.45
N ARG A 42 -9.32 -10.73 1.67
CA ARG A 42 -8.83 -10.00 0.52
C ARG A 42 -7.80 -8.93 0.92
N GLU A 43 -8.06 -8.18 1.99
CA GLU A 43 -7.11 -7.20 2.52
C GLU A 43 -5.82 -7.85 3.03
N ILE A 44 -5.93 -8.94 3.79
CA ILE A 44 -4.76 -9.67 4.31
C ILE A 44 -3.89 -10.18 3.16
N ARG A 45 -4.50 -10.83 2.15
CA ARG A 45 -3.76 -11.32 0.97
C ARG A 45 -3.03 -10.20 0.24
N GLN A 46 -3.67 -9.05 0.06
CA GLN A 46 -3.02 -7.90 -0.59
C GLN A 46 -1.84 -7.38 0.23
N LYS A 47 -1.96 -7.28 1.56
CA LYS A 47 -0.86 -6.87 2.44
C LYS A 47 0.31 -7.86 2.40
N VAL A 48 0.04 -9.16 2.46
CA VAL A 48 1.08 -10.21 2.42
C VAL A 48 1.82 -10.21 1.07
N LEU A 49 1.07 -10.19 -0.04
CA LEU A 49 1.67 -10.13 -1.38
C LEU A 49 2.49 -8.85 -1.59
N PHE A 50 1.99 -7.73 -1.08
CA PHE A 50 2.74 -6.47 -1.15
C PHE A 50 4.03 -6.54 -0.34
N ARG A 51 3.98 -7.09 0.88
CA ARG A 51 5.16 -7.24 1.74
C ARG A 51 6.25 -8.09 1.11
N GLN A 52 5.89 -9.14 0.36
CA GLN A 52 6.84 -9.95 -0.41
C GLN A 52 7.48 -9.16 -1.56
N ARG A 53 6.73 -8.26 -2.20
CA ARG A 53 7.20 -7.44 -3.34
C ARG A 53 7.84 -6.11 -2.92
N ALA A 54 7.68 -5.68 -1.68
CA ALA A 54 8.18 -4.40 -1.21
C ALA A 54 9.71 -4.23 -1.33
N PRO A 55 10.55 -5.26 -1.07
CA PRO A 55 11.99 -5.18 -1.31
C PRO A 55 12.32 -4.95 -2.80
N GLU A 56 11.66 -5.68 -3.70
CA GLU A 56 11.81 -5.51 -5.16
C GLU A 56 11.44 -4.10 -5.61
N ILE A 57 10.37 -3.53 -5.04
CA ILE A 57 9.97 -2.14 -5.32
C ILE A 57 11.03 -1.15 -4.81
N ALA A 58 11.57 -1.37 -3.60
CA ALA A 58 12.61 -0.52 -3.04
C ALA A 58 13.90 -0.58 -3.87
N GLU A 59 14.31 -1.78 -4.32
CA GLU A 59 15.44 -1.97 -5.22
C GLU A 59 15.23 -1.28 -6.57
N ALA A 60 14.05 -1.39 -7.17
CA ALA A 60 13.73 -0.68 -8.41
C ALA A 60 13.84 0.85 -8.25
N ILE A 61 13.33 1.40 -7.14
CA ILE A 61 13.45 2.83 -6.84
C ILE A 61 14.92 3.24 -6.62
N LYS A 62 15.72 2.40 -5.95
CA LYS A 62 17.17 2.61 -5.81
C LYS A 62 17.89 2.56 -7.15
N GLY A 63 17.47 1.67 -8.05
CA GLY A 63 17.97 1.61 -9.42
C GLY A 63 17.77 2.93 -10.15
N HIS A 64 16.57 3.49 -10.09
CA HIS A 64 16.29 4.81 -10.67
C HIS A 64 17.12 5.94 -10.03
N ALA A 65 17.30 5.91 -8.71
CA ALA A 65 18.17 6.87 -8.02
C ALA A 65 19.63 6.74 -8.47
N SER A 66 20.13 5.51 -8.63
CA SER A 66 21.49 5.24 -9.11
C SER A 66 21.69 5.75 -10.54
N ASN A 67 20.74 5.50 -11.44
CA ASN A 67 20.77 6.01 -12.81
C ASN A 67 20.78 7.54 -12.85
N LEU A 68 19.92 8.19 -12.06
CA LEU A 68 19.93 9.65 -11.93
C LEU A 68 21.26 10.18 -11.39
N SER A 69 21.89 9.49 -10.43
CA SER A 69 23.21 9.87 -9.93
C SER A 69 24.28 9.79 -11.02
N ALA A 70 24.22 8.79 -11.91
CA ALA A 70 25.14 8.69 -13.04
C ALA A 70 24.91 9.85 -14.04
N PHE A 71 23.65 10.13 -14.40
CA PHE A 71 23.32 11.24 -15.30
C PHE A 71 23.66 12.63 -14.71
N LEU A 72 23.68 12.77 -13.39
CA LEU A 72 24.09 14.00 -12.72
C LEU A 72 25.60 14.31 -12.85
N GLN A 73 26.43 13.32 -13.19
CA GLN A 73 27.86 13.52 -13.45
C GLN A 73 28.08 14.22 -14.80
N ASP A 74 27.32 13.84 -15.83
CA ASP A 74 27.31 14.46 -17.16
C ASP A 74 25.94 15.07 -17.48
N PHE A 75 25.59 16.09 -16.69
CA PHE A 75 24.24 16.67 -16.67
C PHE A 75 23.84 17.32 -18.00
N ASP A 76 24.79 17.98 -18.65
CA ASP A 76 24.52 18.74 -19.87
C ASP A 76 24.23 17.83 -21.06
N SER A 77 24.90 16.68 -21.13
CA SER A 77 24.74 15.68 -22.18
C SER A 77 23.57 14.72 -21.92
N SER A 78 23.12 14.60 -20.67
CA SER A 78 22.13 13.59 -20.24
C SER A 78 20.72 14.13 -19.99
N SER A 79 20.38 15.34 -20.45
CA SER A 79 19.10 16.01 -20.11
C SER A 79 17.85 15.20 -20.52
N GLU A 80 17.87 14.58 -21.70
CA GLU A 80 16.79 13.72 -22.19
C GLU A 80 16.70 12.42 -21.38
N ALA A 81 17.84 11.79 -21.10
CA ALA A 81 17.91 10.58 -20.27
C ALA A 81 17.37 10.81 -18.85
N ILE A 82 17.71 11.96 -18.25
CA ILE A 82 17.17 12.37 -16.94
C ILE A 82 15.64 12.48 -16.99
N SER A 83 15.10 13.09 -18.04
CA SER A 83 13.66 13.30 -18.17
C SER A 83 12.91 11.97 -18.31
N THR A 84 13.44 11.05 -19.11
CA THR A 84 12.92 9.70 -19.26
C THR A 84 12.98 8.92 -17.95
N GLU A 85 14.12 8.95 -17.26
CA GLU A 85 14.30 8.23 -16.00
C GLU A 85 13.34 8.74 -14.90
N ILE A 86 13.12 10.05 -14.84
CA ILE A 86 12.16 10.67 -13.92
C ILE A 86 10.72 10.22 -14.23
N ALA A 87 10.36 10.09 -15.52
CA ALA A 87 9.03 9.63 -15.91
C ALA A 87 8.80 8.15 -15.54
N LEU A 88 9.81 7.30 -15.71
CA LEU A 88 9.77 5.90 -15.30
C LEU A 88 9.65 5.77 -13.77
N ALA A 89 10.49 6.51 -13.04
CA ALA A 89 10.44 6.55 -11.57
C ALA A 89 9.06 7.01 -11.07
N LEU A 90 8.43 7.98 -11.73
CA LEU A 90 7.10 8.48 -11.37
C LEU A 90 6.03 7.39 -11.43
N GLU A 91 5.99 6.60 -12.50
CA GLU A 91 5.00 5.53 -12.65
C GLU A 91 5.23 4.42 -11.61
N GLN A 92 6.49 4.07 -11.34
CA GLN A 92 6.85 3.13 -10.28
C GLN A 92 6.39 3.62 -8.89
N LEU A 93 6.65 4.90 -8.57
CA LEU A 93 6.23 5.51 -7.30
C LEU A 93 4.70 5.56 -7.16
N LYS A 94 3.96 5.92 -8.21
CA LYS A 94 2.49 5.92 -8.19
C LYS A 94 1.94 4.52 -7.92
N ALA A 95 2.53 3.49 -8.53
CA ALA A 95 2.14 2.12 -8.30
C ALA A 95 2.42 1.67 -6.85
N ALA A 96 3.56 2.09 -6.28
CA ALA A 96 3.93 1.83 -4.89
C ALA A 96 2.99 2.56 -3.90
N ALA A 97 2.70 3.84 -4.14
CA ALA A 97 1.88 4.69 -3.26
C ALA A 97 0.46 4.15 -3.03
N LYS A 98 -0.10 3.42 -4.01
CA LYS A 98 -1.42 2.78 -3.88
C LYS A 98 -1.44 1.64 -2.86
N LYS A 99 -0.28 1.05 -2.56
CA LYS A 99 -0.13 -0.14 -1.71
C LYS A 99 0.52 0.17 -0.35
N LEU A 100 1.24 1.29 -0.27
CA LEU A 100 1.86 1.77 0.96
C LEU A 100 0.86 2.46 1.89
N ASN A 101 1.19 2.46 3.18
CA ASN A 101 0.50 3.19 4.25
C ASN A 101 1.52 3.95 5.12
N GLY A 102 1.01 4.78 6.05
CA GLY A 102 1.83 5.47 7.05
C GLY A 102 2.96 6.34 6.49
N THR A 103 4.11 6.27 7.14
CA THR A 103 5.32 7.06 6.83
C THR A 103 5.89 6.75 5.45
N ALA A 104 5.93 5.49 5.04
CA ALA A 104 6.43 5.08 3.73
C ALA A 104 5.59 5.67 2.59
N LYS A 105 4.26 5.72 2.76
CA LYS A 105 3.37 6.39 1.80
C LYS A 105 3.63 7.90 1.74
N GLY A 106 3.89 8.53 2.88
CA GLY A 106 4.27 9.94 2.98
C GLY A 106 5.50 10.24 2.13
N SER A 107 6.61 9.53 2.40
CA SER A 107 7.87 9.74 1.67
C SER A 107 7.75 9.52 0.16
N VAL A 108 6.99 8.50 -0.27
CA VAL A 108 6.74 8.26 -1.70
C VAL A 108 5.90 9.40 -2.32
N ASN A 109 4.90 9.92 -1.61
CA ASN A 109 4.11 11.05 -2.10
C ASN A 109 4.93 12.34 -2.20
N ASP A 110 5.89 12.56 -1.30
CA ASP A 110 6.81 13.69 -1.37
C ASP A 110 7.70 13.59 -2.61
N ALA A 111 8.23 12.40 -2.92
CA ALA A 111 8.95 12.16 -4.16
C ALA A 111 8.09 12.40 -5.42
N ILE A 112 6.83 11.92 -5.42
CA ILE A 112 5.87 12.19 -6.50
C ILE A 112 5.62 13.71 -6.63
N GLY A 113 5.49 14.42 -5.51
CA GLY A 113 5.32 15.87 -5.47
C GLY A 113 6.51 16.61 -6.08
N ALA A 114 7.73 16.23 -5.70
CA ALA A 114 8.97 16.77 -6.26
C ALA A 114 9.03 16.57 -7.78
N ILE A 115 8.74 15.36 -8.28
CA ILE A 115 8.72 15.07 -9.72
C ILE A 115 7.63 15.88 -10.45
N LYS A 116 6.43 15.97 -9.91
CA LYS A 116 5.36 16.77 -10.52
C LYS A 116 5.70 18.26 -10.56
N SER A 117 6.39 18.77 -9.53
CA SER A 117 6.85 20.16 -9.51
C SER A 117 7.91 20.41 -10.58
N PHE A 118 8.76 19.42 -10.85
CA PHE A 118 9.77 19.45 -11.89
C PHE A 118 9.16 19.45 -13.30
N GLN A 119 8.18 18.59 -13.56
CA GLN A 119 7.49 18.51 -14.86
C GLN A 119 6.69 19.76 -15.24
N LYS A 120 6.37 20.63 -14.28
CA LYS A 120 5.65 21.89 -14.51
C LYS A 120 6.56 23.05 -14.92
N LEU A 121 7.88 22.88 -14.87
CA LEU A 121 8.80 23.95 -15.21
C LEU A 121 8.77 24.21 -16.73
N PRO A 122 8.62 25.47 -17.17
CA PRO A 122 8.52 25.83 -18.58
C PRO A 122 9.87 25.78 -19.35
N GLU A 123 10.93 25.25 -18.76
CA GLU A 123 12.29 25.40 -19.30
C GLU A 123 12.79 24.19 -20.08
N ALA A 124 13.54 24.48 -21.16
CA ALA A 124 14.22 23.50 -22.00
C ALA A 124 15.36 22.75 -21.29
N LYS A 125 15.80 23.23 -20.11
CA LYS A 125 16.87 22.60 -19.34
C LYS A 125 16.51 22.55 -17.86
N PRO A 126 16.39 21.36 -17.26
CA PRO A 126 16.05 21.24 -15.86
C PRO A 126 17.14 21.84 -14.95
N PRO A 127 16.78 22.46 -13.81
CA PRO A 127 17.79 22.88 -12.83
C PRO A 127 18.43 21.64 -12.19
N ARG A 128 19.77 21.56 -12.21
CA ARG A 128 20.54 20.46 -11.61
C ARG A 128 20.13 20.18 -10.15
N GLU A 129 19.87 21.23 -9.39
CA GLU A 129 19.47 21.14 -7.99
C GLU A 129 18.10 20.45 -7.82
N LYS A 130 17.15 20.65 -8.75
CA LYS A 130 15.86 19.97 -8.70
C LYS A 130 16.00 18.47 -8.96
N VAL A 131 16.87 18.09 -9.89
CA VAL A 131 17.17 16.67 -10.17
C VAL A 131 17.85 16.02 -8.96
N ARG A 132 18.78 16.73 -8.32
CA ARG A 132 19.40 16.27 -7.06
C ARG A 132 18.37 16.10 -5.94
N HIS A 133 17.42 17.03 -5.82
CA HIS A 133 16.33 16.90 -4.86
C HIS A 133 15.47 15.66 -5.12
N ILE A 134 15.08 15.39 -6.39
CA ILE A 134 14.36 14.18 -6.76
C ILE A 134 15.17 12.94 -6.39
N TYR A 135 16.45 12.90 -6.70
CA TYR A 135 17.35 11.80 -6.31
C TYR A 135 17.30 11.52 -4.80
N THR A 136 17.43 12.56 -3.96
CA THR A 136 17.35 12.39 -2.50
C THR A 136 15.98 11.88 -2.04
N GLN A 137 14.91 12.32 -2.68
CA GLN A 137 13.54 11.87 -2.36
C GLN A 137 13.31 10.41 -2.77
N LEU A 138 13.89 9.95 -3.88
CA LEU A 138 13.85 8.54 -4.28
C LEU A 138 14.57 7.65 -3.25
N LEU A 139 15.76 8.06 -2.79
CA LEU A 139 16.50 7.32 -1.76
C LEU A 139 15.75 7.28 -0.43
N SER A 140 15.19 8.41 0.01
CA SER A 140 14.34 8.47 1.20
C SER A 140 13.15 7.54 1.07
N SER A 141 12.48 7.54 -0.09
CA SER A 141 11.34 6.68 -0.36
C SER A 141 11.70 5.20 -0.30
N ALA A 142 12.79 4.79 -0.93
CA ALA A 142 13.26 3.41 -0.88
C ALA A 142 13.61 2.97 0.55
N THR A 143 14.30 3.83 1.30
CA THR A 143 14.66 3.56 2.70
C THR A 143 13.41 3.42 3.58
N ALA A 144 12.42 4.30 3.40
CA ALA A 144 11.16 4.22 4.15
C ALA A 144 10.38 2.93 3.85
N ILE A 145 10.40 2.46 2.59
CA ILE A 145 9.80 1.17 2.22
C ILE A 145 10.54 0.01 2.92
N GLU A 146 11.87 0.03 2.94
CA GLU A 146 12.67 -1.01 3.61
C GLU A 146 12.43 -1.03 5.12
N LEU A 147 12.37 0.14 5.76
CA LEU A 147 12.06 0.25 7.20
C LEU A 147 10.67 -0.28 7.52
N MET A 148 9.66 0.03 6.70
CA MET A 148 8.32 -0.53 6.85
C MET A 148 8.31 -2.07 6.73
N VAL A 149 9.10 -2.62 5.80
CA VAL A 149 9.25 -4.08 5.68
C VAL A 149 9.96 -4.66 6.90
N ALA A 150 10.99 -4.01 7.42
CA ALA A 150 11.71 -4.43 8.62
C ALA A 150 10.80 -4.42 9.86
N ASP A 151 10.06 -3.33 10.07
CA ASP A 151 9.14 -3.15 11.20
C ASP A 151 8.05 -4.24 11.22
N SER A 152 7.46 -4.52 10.05
CA SER A 152 6.45 -5.58 9.93
C SER A 152 6.97 -6.99 10.30
N ARG A 153 8.28 -7.23 10.29
CA ARG A 153 8.89 -8.52 10.72
C ARG A 153 8.92 -8.68 12.23
N LEU A 154 8.82 -7.59 12.99
CA LEU A 154 8.85 -7.61 14.45
C LEU A 154 7.48 -7.88 15.07
N GLU A 155 6.40 -7.70 14.30
CA GLU A 155 5.01 -7.94 14.74
C GLU A 155 4.51 -9.38 14.54
N VAL A 156 5.35 -10.30 14.05
CA VAL A 156 5.03 -11.72 13.83
C VAL A 156 5.67 -12.58 14.91
#